data_AF-A0A2B8B401-F1
#
_entry.id   AF-A0A2B8B401-F1
#
_cell.length_a   1.000
_cell.length_b   1.000
_cell.length_c   1.000
_cell.angle_alpha   90.00
_cell.angle_beta   90.00
_cell.angle_gamma   90.00
#
_symmetry.space_group_name_H-M   'P 1'
#
loop_
_entity.id
_entity.type
_entity.pdbx_description
1 polymer ?
#
loop_
_entity_poly.entity_id
_entity_poly.type
_entity_poly.pdbx_seq_one_letter_code
_entity_poly.pdbx_strand_id
1 'polypeptide(L)'
;MDLTPYVSRLRDELAVAAGAGGDEARALAERLTAPLESAVRLTLLDALSTAMEEVTRELAPGGVDVRLRGVDPEFVVTPPLRPEAFQEEPAPAPAAPAPAAPAPAAPAPAADAEDGTMARINFRLPAHLKARTESAAAAEGLSVNAWLVRAVSGALDGGERVSAPGRGRHSGGRGFTGWVR
;
A
#
# COMPACT_ATOMS: atom_id res chain seq x y z
N MET A 1 0.21 -18.10 13.71
CA MET A 1 0.93 -19.31 14.15
C MET A 1 0.54 -19.55 15.58
N ASP A 2 -0.02 -20.72 15.88
CA ASP A 2 -0.40 -21.08 17.24
C ASP A 2 0.82 -21.59 18.01
N LEU A 3 1.16 -20.91 19.11
CA LEU A 3 2.27 -21.29 20.00
C LEU A 3 1.87 -22.32 21.07
N THR A 4 0.56 -22.55 21.25
CA THR A 4 0.01 -23.41 22.31
C THR A 4 0.54 -24.85 22.25
N PRO A 5 0.71 -25.50 21.08
CA PRO A 5 1.26 -26.85 21.00
C PRO A 5 2.72 -26.93 21.48
N TYR A 6 3.52 -25.91 21.18
CA TYR A 6 4.94 -25.86 21.57
C TYR A 6 5.08 -25.70 23.08
N VAL A 7 4.27 -24.82 23.67
CA VAL A 7 4.26 -24.58 25.11
C VAL A 7 3.70 -25.79 25.86
N SER A 8 2.66 -26.45 25.32
CA SER A 8 2.10 -27.67 25.89
C SER A 8 3.11 -28.81 25.90
N ARG A 9 3.85 -28.99 24.79
CA ARG A 9 4.91 -29.99 24.72
C ARG A 9 6.00 -29.76 25.77
N LEU A 10 6.45 -28.51 25.93
CA LEU A 10 7.45 -28.17 26.94
C LEU A 10 6.95 -28.47 28.36
N ARG A 11 5.67 -28.19 28.64
CA ARG A 11 5.03 -28.56 29.91
C ARG A 11 5.05 -30.07 30.14
N ASP A 12 4.70 -30.86 29.13
CA ASP A 12 4.69 -32.31 29.25
C ASP A 12 6.10 -32.86 29.49
N GLU A 13 7.09 -32.33 28.77
CA GLU A 13 8.51 -32.68 28.96
C GLU A 13 9.01 -32.30 30.37
N LEU A 14 8.61 -31.13 30.88
CA LEU A 14 8.92 -30.72 32.26
C LEU A 14 8.30 -31.68 33.28
N ALA A 15 7.05 -32.10 33.08
CA ALA A 15 6.38 -33.05 33.97
C ALA A 15 7.05 -34.43 33.97
N VAL A 16 7.48 -34.91 32.80
CA VAL A 16 8.23 -36.16 32.66
C VAL A 16 9.58 -36.07 33.39
N ALA A 17 10.33 -34.99 33.17
CA ALA A 17 11.63 -34.78 33.81
C ALA A 17 11.49 -34.66 35.34
N ALA A 18 10.49 -33.92 35.81
CA ALA A 18 10.21 -33.77 37.24
C ALA A 18 9.79 -35.09 37.89
N GLY A 19 9.08 -35.96 37.16
CA GLY A 19 8.72 -37.30 37.63
C GLY A 19 9.92 -38.19 37.96
N ALA A 20 11.05 -38.03 37.26
CA ALA A 20 12.28 -38.74 37.57
C ALA A 20 13.01 -38.19 38.82
N GLY A 21 12.69 -36.96 39.23
CA GLY A 21 13.31 -36.27 40.37
C GLY A 21 12.61 -36.47 41.72
N GLY A 22 11.56 -37.29 41.78
CA GLY A 22 10.78 -37.55 42.99
C GLY A 22 9.69 -36.52 43.28
N ASP A 23 8.97 -36.71 44.39
CA ASP A 23 7.74 -35.97 44.70
C ASP A 23 7.96 -34.45 44.88
N GLU A 24 9.11 -34.05 45.44
CA GLU A 24 9.44 -32.64 45.64
C GLU A 24 9.69 -31.90 44.32
N ALA A 25 10.39 -32.54 43.38
CA ALA A 25 10.60 -32.01 42.03
C ALA A 25 9.28 -31.91 41.27
N ARG A 26 8.41 -32.91 41.40
CA ARG A 26 7.07 -32.92 40.79
C ARG A 26 6.20 -31.78 41.32
N ALA A 27 6.16 -31.59 42.64
CA ALA A 27 5.43 -30.51 43.28
C ALA A 27 5.96 -29.13 42.88
N LEU A 28 7.28 -28.99 42.69
CA LEU A 28 7.88 -27.75 42.19
C LEU A 28 7.46 -27.48 40.73
N ALA A 29 7.54 -28.48 39.85
CA ALA A 29 7.16 -28.35 38.45
C ALA A 29 5.69 -27.93 38.30
N GLU A 30 4.77 -28.52 39.07
CA GLU A 30 3.35 -28.13 39.06
C GLU A 30 3.14 -26.67 39.45
N ARG A 31 3.87 -26.16 40.46
CA ARG A 31 3.79 -24.74 40.86
C ARG A 31 4.38 -23.79 39.82
N LEU A 32 5.41 -24.22 39.10
CA LEU A 32 6.11 -23.37 38.12
C LEU A 32 5.49 -23.39 36.72
N THR A 33 4.67 -24.40 36.40
CA THR A 33 4.11 -24.57 35.05
C THR A 33 3.28 -23.36 34.61
N ALA A 34 2.33 -22.89 35.43
CA ALA A 34 1.46 -21.77 35.06
C ALA A 34 2.22 -20.43 34.92
N PRO A 35 3.13 -20.04 35.85
CA PRO A 35 3.97 -18.85 35.68
C PRO A 35 4.92 -18.92 34.47
N LEU A 36 5.45 -20.10 34.15
CA LEU A 36 6.40 -20.28 33.04
C LEU A 36 5.73 -20.14 31.67
N GLU A 37 4.43 -20.41 31.55
CA GLU A 37 3.72 -20.37 30.26
C GLU A 37 3.87 -19.02 29.54
N SER A 38 3.59 -17.94 30.27
CA SER A 38 3.70 -16.57 29.75
C SER A 38 5.14 -16.19 29.43
N ALA A 39 6.09 -16.59 30.28
CA ALA A 39 7.50 -16.31 30.09
C ALA A 39 8.05 -17.00 28.84
N VAL A 40 7.77 -18.30 28.68
CA VAL A 40 8.18 -19.09 27.51
C VAL A 40 7.58 -18.51 26.24
N ARG A 41 6.28 -18.17 26.24
CA ARG A 41 5.64 -17.57 25.07
C ARG A 41 6.30 -16.25 24.68
N LEU A 42 6.60 -15.39 25.65
CA LEU A 42 7.27 -14.12 25.39
C LEU A 42 8.69 -14.34 24.82
N THR A 43 9.46 -15.27 25.40
CA THR A 43 10.80 -15.61 24.90
C THR A 43 10.75 -16.16 23.47
N LEU A 44 9.76 -16.99 23.14
CA LEU A 44 9.58 -17.48 21.77
C LEU A 44 9.25 -16.34 20.79
N LEU A 45 8.39 -15.40 21.18
CA LEU A 45 8.07 -14.24 20.34
C LEU A 45 9.30 -13.34 20.11
N ASP A 46 10.10 -13.12 21.14
CA ASP A 46 11.35 -12.37 21.07
C ASP A 46 12.35 -13.04 20.11
N ALA A 47 12.60 -14.33 20.31
CA ALA A 47 13.49 -15.12 19.46
C ALA A 47 13.03 -15.15 17.98
N LEU A 48 11.72 -15.30 17.73
CA LEU A 48 11.17 -15.24 16.37
C LEU A 48 11.34 -13.85 15.75
N SER A 49 11.16 -12.79 16.53
CA SER A 49 11.33 -11.41 16.05
C SER A 49 12.78 -11.14 15.66
N THR A 50 13.74 -11.51 16.53
CA THR A 50 15.18 -11.40 16.21
C THR A 50 15.55 -12.21 14.97
N ALA A 51 15.07 -13.45 14.86
CA ALA A 51 15.35 -14.30 13.70
C ALA A 51 14.80 -13.69 12.40
N MET A 52 13.62 -13.06 12.44
CA MET A 52 13.04 -12.41 11.25
C MET A 52 13.76 -11.12 10.86
N GLU A 53 14.37 -10.39 11.81
CA GLU A 53 15.23 -9.27 11.48
C GLU A 53 16.48 -9.71 10.70
N GLU A 54 17.10 -10.83 11.07
CA GLU A 54 18.23 -11.41 10.34
C GLU A 54 17.82 -11.80 8.92
N VAL A 55 16.70 -12.51 8.79
CA VAL A 55 16.15 -12.94 7.50
C VAL A 55 15.77 -11.75 6.62
N THR A 56 15.20 -10.68 7.19
CA THR A 56 14.85 -9.46 6.47
C THR A 56 16.07 -8.75 5.89
N ARG A 57 17.22 -8.77 6.60
CA ARG A 57 18.47 -8.20 6.07
C ARG A 57 18.95 -8.96 4.84
N GLU A 58 18.76 -10.26 4.79
CA GLU A 58 19.18 -11.11 3.66
C GLU A 58 18.20 -11.05 2.45
N LEU A 59 16.93 -10.69 2.69
CA LEU A 59 15.87 -10.71 1.67
C LEU A 59 15.70 -9.39 0.88
N ALA A 60 16.53 -8.38 1.12
CA ALA A 60 16.41 -7.08 0.47
C ALA A 60 16.35 -7.17 -1.08
N PRO A 61 15.48 -6.40 -1.77
CA PRO A 61 14.65 -5.31 -1.26
C PRO A 61 13.29 -5.71 -0.67
N GLY A 62 13.02 -7.01 -0.50
CA GLY A 62 11.88 -7.52 0.27
C GLY A 62 12.20 -7.69 1.76
N GLY A 63 11.27 -8.28 2.52
CA GLY A 63 11.45 -8.53 3.95
C GLY A 63 10.36 -9.42 4.55
N VAL A 64 10.56 -9.86 5.80
CA VAL A 64 9.60 -10.66 6.56
C VAL A 64 9.39 -10.02 7.92
N ASP A 65 8.16 -9.61 8.21
CA ASP A 65 7.79 -9.03 9.50
C ASP A 65 6.97 -10.03 10.33
N VAL A 66 7.07 -9.94 11.66
CA VAL A 66 6.18 -10.65 12.59
C VAL A 66 5.10 -9.69 13.07
N ARG A 67 3.84 -10.06 12.90
CA ARG A 67 2.66 -9.31 13.39
C ARG A 67 1.86 -10.16 14.35
N LEU A 68 1.30 -9.56 15.39
CA LEU A 68 0.43 -10.28 16.32
C LEU A 68 -1.03 -10.12 15.92
N ARG A 69 -1.74 -11.24 15.83
CA ARG A 69 -3.20 -11.29 15.72
C ARG A 69 -3.76 -11.87 17.03
N GLY A 70 -4.09 -10.99 17.97
CA GLY A 70 -4.33 -11.40 19.35
C GLY A 70 -3.02 -11.85 19.99
N VAL A 71 -2.92 -13.13 20.35
CA VAL A 71 -1.70 -13.74 20.96
C VAL A 71 -0.88 -14.56 19.97
N ASP A 72 -1.38 -14.73 18.75
CA ASP A 72 -0.75 -15.59 17.75
C ASP A 72 0.09 -14.77 16.78
N PRO A 73 1.40 -15.06 16.63
CA PRO A 73 2.25 -14.40 15.65
C PRO A 73 1.95 -14.83 14.22
N GLU A 74 1.99 -13.90 13.28
CA GLU A 74 1.78 -14.08 11.86
C GLU A 74 2.97 -13.48 11.09
N PHE A 75 3.50 -14.22 10.12
CA PHE A 75 4.59 -13.73 9.28
C PHE A 75 4.00 -13.03 8.06
N VAL A 76 4.41 -11.78 7.84
CA VAL A 76 4.04 -11.02 6.65
C VAL A 76 5.28 -10.87 5.79
N VAL A 77 5.23 -11.47 4.61
CA VAL A 77 6.31 -11.41 3.63
C VAL A 77 6.01 -10.27 2.66
N THR A 78 6.92 -9.30 2.59
CA THR A 78 6.91 -8.25 1.59
C THR A 78 7.87 -8.66 0.47
N PRO A 79 7.39 -9.10 -0.71
CA PRO A 79 8.28 -9.43 -1.81
C PRO A 79 8.98 -8.18 -2.34
N PRO A 80 10.19 -8.31 -2.91
CA PRO A 80 10.86 -7.21 -3.57
C PRO A 80 9.96 -6.66 -4.69
N LEU A 81 9.77 -5.35 -4.74
CA LEU A 81 9.10 -4.70 -5.87
C LEU A 81 9.90 -5.00 -7.14
N ARG A 82 9.38 -5.87 -8.00
CA ARG A 82 9.89 -5.92 -9.38
C ARG A 82 9.60 -4.56 -10.00
N PRO A 83 10.58 -3.90 -10.63
CA PRO A 83 10.26 -2.91 -11.64
C PRO A 83 9.40 -3.66 -12.66
N GLU A 84 8.12 -3.32 -12.71
CA GLU A 84 7.27 -3.72 -13.82
C GLU A 84 7.94 -3.12 -15.05
N ALA A 85 8.64 -3.96 -15.82
CA ALA A 85 9.05 -3.58 -17.16
C ALA A 85 7.76 -3.19 -17.86
N PHE A 86 7.63 -1.92 -18.21
CA PHE A 86 6.52 -1.36 -18.97
C PHE A 86 6.14 -2.34 -20.09
N GLN A 87 5.12 -3.17 -19.86
CA GLN A 87 4.50 -3.94 -20.91
C GLN A 87 3.51 -2.99 -21.55
N GLU A 88 3.95 -2.39 -22.64
CA GLU A 88 3.14 -1.60 -23.55
C GLU A 88 2.05 -2.54 -24.11
N GLU A 89 0.89 -2.55 -23.48
CA GLU A 89 -0.28 -3.30 -23.95
C GLU A 89 -0.78 -2.62 -25.23
N PRO A 90 -0.91 -3.35 -26.36
CA PRO A 90 -1.28 -2.74 -27.63
C PRO A 90 -2.75 -2.27 -27.56
N ALA A 91 -2.95 -0.97 -27.75
CA ALA A 91 -4.24 -0.32 -27.68
C ALA A 91 -5.30 -0.97 -28.60
N PRO A 92 -6.53 -1.25 -28.14
CA PRO A 92 -7.61 -1.68 -29.01
C PRO A 92 -8.23 -0.50 -29.78
N ALA A 93 -8.47 -0.71 -31.07
CA ALA A 93 -9.04 0.29 -31.99
C ALA A 93 -10.55 0.53 -31.73
N PRO A 94 -11.10 1.72 -32.06
CA PRO A 94 -12.48 2.09 -31.69
C PRO A 94 -13.52 1.57 -32.71
N ALA A 95 -14.67 1.12 -32.22
CA ALA A 95 -15.85 0.77 -33.04
C ALA A 95 -17.06 1.68 -32.69
N ALA A 96 -17.82 2.00 -33.73
CA ALA A 96 -18.83 3.08 -33.83
C ALA A 96 -20.25 2.75 -33.27
N PRO A 97 -21.18 3.74 -33.16
CA PRO A 97 -22.37 3.69 -32.28
C PRO A 97 -23.74 3.52 -33.01
N ALA A 98 -24.80 3.09 -32.30
CA ALA A 98 -26.26 3.43 -32.50
C ALA A 98 -27.22 2.48 -31.71
N PRO A 99 -28.55 2.72 -31.58
CA PRO A 99 -29.28 3.90 -31.06
C PRO A 99 -30.42 3.56 -30.05
N ALA A 100 -31.24 4.56 -29.70
CA ALA A 100 -32.04 4.79 -28.47
C ALA A 100 -33.46 4.16 -28.27
N ALA A 101 -33.81 3.96 -26.98
CA ALA A 101 -35.04 4.27 -26.17
C ALA A 101 -36.46 3.79 -26.61
N PRO A 102 -37.42 3.51 -25.68
CA PRO A 102 -38.12 4.54 -24.87
C PRO A 102 -38.47 4.18 -23.38
N ALA A 103 -38.63 5.21 -22.54
CA ALA A 103 -39.12 5.18 -21.15
C ALA A 103 -40.62 5.63 -21.10
N PRO A 104 -41.35 5.78 -19.96
CA PRO A 104 -40.97 5.66 -18.54
C PRO A 104 -42.03 5.04 -17.57
N ALA A 105 -41.60 4.44 -16.45
CA ALA A 105 -42.39 4.36 -15.21
C ALA A 105 -41.43 4.19 -14.01
N ALA A 106 -41.67 4.97 -12.96
CA ALA A 106 -40.77 5.23 -11.82
C ALA A 106 -40.04 3.99 -11.24
N PRO A 107 -38.70 4.04 -11.05
CA PRO A 107 -38.00 3.02 -10.27
C PRO A 107 -37.03 3.59 -9.21
N ALA A 108 -36.94 2.92 -8.05
CA ALA A 108 -35.66 2.78 -7.31
C ALA A 108 -34.83 1.67 -7.98
N PRO A 109 -33.52 1.41 -7.72
CA PRO A 109 -32.41 2.12 -7.05
C PRO A 109 -31.18 2.30 -8.00
N ALA A 110 -30.09 3.00 -7.63
CA ALA A 110 -28.78 2.97 -8.33
C ALA A 110 -27.72 3.56 -7.38
N ALA A 111 -26.62 2.90 -7.00
CA ALA A 111 -25.52 2.44 -7.83
C ALA A 111 -25.11 3.52 -8.83
N ASP A 112 -24.47 4.59 -8.34
CA ASP A 112 -23.75 5.54 -9.18
C ASP A 112 -22.56 4.83 -9.82
N ALA A 113 -22.86 4.10 -10.88
CA ALA A 113 -21.94 3.66 -11.90
C ALA A 113 -21.68 4.86 -12.83
N GLU A 114 -20.91 5.83 -12.34
CA GLU A 114 -20.23 6.84 -13.15
C GLU A 114 -18.71 6.85 -12.88
N ASP A 115 -18.13 5.74 -12.45
CA ASP A 115 -16.68 5.57 -12.46
C ASP A 115 -16.28 4.76 -13.70
N GLY A 116 -16.24 5.44 -14.85
CA GLY A 116 -15.58 4.93 -16.05
C GLY A 116 -14.12 4.64 -15.75
N THR A 117 -13.84 3.40 -15.35
CA THR A 117 -12.50 2.84 -15.05
C THR A 117 -11.60 3.81 -14.27
N MET A 118 -12.03 4.29 -13.10
CA MET A 118 -11.11 5.00 -12.20
C MET A 118 -10.03 4.04 -11.71
N ALA A 119 -8.84 4.12 -12.32
CA ALA A 119 -7.68 3.33 -11.90
C ALA A 119 -7.19 3.82 -10.54
N ARG A 120 -7.19 2.92 -9.55
CA ARG A 120 -6.71 3.24 -8.19
C ARG A 120 -5.18 3.27 -8.18
N ILE A 121 -4.60 4.41 -7.80
CA ILE A 121 -3.15 4.62 -7.71
C ILE A 121 -2.76 4.95 -6.27
N ASN A 122 -1.66 4.38 -5.75
CA ASN A 122 -1.07 4.76 -4.46
C ASN A 122 0.06 5.76 -4.67
N PHE A 123 -0.12 7.01 -4.25
CA PHE A 123 0.83 8.10 -4.49
C PHE A 123 1.50 8.55 -3.18
N ARG A 124 2.84 8.53 -3.15
CA ARG A 124 3.63 8.94 -1.99
C ARG A 124 4.36 10.25 -2.30
N LEU A 125 4.10 11.29 -1.50
CA LEU A 125 4.77 12.58 -1.63
C LEU A 125 5.74 12.84 -0.46
N PRO A 126 6.88 13.51 -0.70
CA PRO A 126 7.64 14.17 0.34
C PRO A 126 6.76 15.11 1.18
N ALA A 127 7.02 15.19 2.50
CA ALA A 127 6.15 15.90 3.45
C ALA A 127 5.88 17.38 3.08
N HIS A 128 6.87 18.07 2.53
CA HIS A 128 6.75 19.47 2.11
C HIS A 128 5.82 19.65 0.90
N LEU A 129 5.71 18.66 0.01
CA LEU A 129 4.81 18.71 -1.14
C LEU A 129 3.37 18.43 -0.72
N LYS A 130 3.15 17.45 0.17
CA LYS A 130 1.83 17.19 0.75
C LYS A 130 1.21 18.44 1.38
N ALA A 131 1.96 19.15 2.22
CA ALA A 131 1.47 20.36 2.89
C ALA A 131 1.09 21.48 1.90
N ARG A 132 1.85 21.63 0.80
CA ARG A 132 1.56 22.61 -0.26
C ARG A 132 0.31 22.22 -1.05
N THR A 133 0.15 20.95 -1.38
CA THR A 133 -1.04 20.43 -2.07
C THR A 133 -2.30 20.61 -1.23
N GLU A 134 -2.25 20.30 0.07
CA GLU A 134 -3.40 20.48 0.97
C GLU A 134 -3.82 21.95 1.09
N SER A 135 -2.84 22.86 1.21
CA SER A 135 -3.09 24.30 1.25
C SER A 135 -3.72 24.82 -0.04
N ALA A 136 -3.23 24.36 -1.20
CA ALA A 136 -3.75 24.77 -2.51
C ALA A 136 -5.17 24.22 -2.76
N ALA A 137 -5.44 22.97 -2.37
CA ALA A 137 -6.77 22.38 -2.46
C ALA A 137 -7.78 23.12 -1.56
N ALA A 138 -7.38 23.44 -0.33
CA ALA A 138 -8.21 24.17 0.62
C ALA A 138 -8.54 25.60 0.16
N ALA A 139 -7.56 26.31 -0.42
CA ALA A 139 -7.76 27.65 -0.98
C ALA A 139 -8.80 27.67 -2.11
N GLU A 140 -8.96 26.54 -2.79
CA GLU A 140 -9.89 26.38 -3.92
C GLU A 140 -11.18 25.65 -3.53
N GLY A 141 -11.37 25.31 -2.26
CA GLY A 141 -12.55 24.57 -1.77
C GLY A 141 -12.68 23.16 -2.35
N LEU A 142 -11.58 22.56 -2.80
CA LEU A 142 -11.55 21.24 -3.42
C LEU A 142 -10.97 20.19 -2.46
N SER A 143 -11.35 18.92 -2.65
CA SER A 143 -10.62 17.82 -2.05
C SER A 143 -9.25 17.69 -2.70
N VAL A 144 -8.27 17.17 -1.97
CA VAL A 144 -6.91 16.93 -2.50
C VAL A 144 -6.95 16.05 -3.75
N ASN A 145 -7.80 15.02 -3.78
CA ASN A 145 -7.96 14.16 -4.95
C ASN A 145 -8.50 14.93 -6.17
N ALA A 146 -9.58 15.71 -5.99
CA ALA A 146 -10.15 16.51 -7.08
C ALA A 146 -9.18 17.58 -7.59
N TRP A 147 -8.44 18.22 -6.68
CA TRP A 147 -7.43 19.20 -7.02
C TRP A 147 -6.27 18.57 -7.82
N LEU A 148 -5.78 17.40 -7.39
CA LEU A 148 -4.72 16.66 -8.09
C LEU A 148 -5.16 16.19 -9.47
N VAL A 149 -6.37 15.63 -9.61
CA VAL A 149 -6.92 15.22 -10.91
C VAL A 149 -6.95 16.40 -11.86
N ARG A 150 -7.49 17.55 -11.43
CA ARG A 150 -7.54 18.76 -12.26
C ARG A 150 -6.16 19.32 -12.60
N ALA A 151 -5.21 19.30 -11.66
CA ALA A 151 -3.84 19.75 -11.90
C ALA A 151 -3.13 18.88 -12.95
N VAL A 152 -3.33 17.56 -12.88
CA VAL A 152 -2.80 16.61 -13.87
C VAL A 152 -3.47 16.81 -15.23
N SER A 153 -4.80 16.91 -15.29
CA SER A 153 -5.53 17.20 -16.53
C SER A 153 -5.03 18.49 -17.18
N GLY A 154 -4.89 19.57 -16.42
CA GLY A 154 -4.39 20.84 -16.94
C GLY A 154 -2.94 20.79 -17.44
N ALA A 155 -2.08 19.99 -16.80
CA ALA A 155 -0.70 19.78 -17.25
C ALA A 155 -0.64 18.97 -18.56
N LEU A 156 -1.51 17.96 -18.70
CA LEU A 156 -1.61 17.13 -19.90
C LEU A 156 -2.21 17.93 -21.07
N ASP A 157 -3.30 18.67 -20.84
CA ASP A 157 -3.96 19.52 -21.85
C ASP A 157 -3.06 20.70 -22.28
N GLY A 158 -2.18 21.16 -21.39
CA GLY A 158 -1.22 22.24 -21.64
C GLY A 158 -0.02 21.80 -22.50
N GLY A 159 0.39 20.54 -22.40
CA GLY A 159 1.49 19.98 -23.19
C GLY A 159 1.12 19.74 -24.66
N GLU A 160 -0.15 19.45 -24.94
CA GLU A 160 -0.64 19.17 -26.30
C GLU A 160 -0.65 20.41 -27.21
N ARG A 161 -0.84 21.61 -26.63
CA ARG A 161 -0.82 22.88 -27.40
C ARG A 161 0.57 23.31 -27.86
N VAL A 162 1.64 22.74 -27.29
CA VAL A 162 3.02 23.11 -27.61
C VAL A 162 3.60 22.24 -28.74
N SER A 163 2.95 21.14 -29.11
CA SER A 163 3.39 20.24 -30.18
C SER A 163 2.54 20.35 -31.45
N ALA A 164 2.58 21.51 -32.11
CA ALA A 164 2.15 21.63 -33.50
C ALA A 164 3.27 22.26 -34.35
N PRO A 165 4.12 21.47 -35.01
CA PRO A 165 5.04 22.00 -36.00
C PRO A 165 4.32 22.11 -37.36
N GLY A 166 4.06 23.34 -37.78
CA GLY A 166 4.00 23.70 -39.20
C GLY A 166 2.62 23.89 -39.83
N ARG A 167 2.29 25.17 -40.09
CA ARG A 167 2.19 25.66 -41.47
C ARG A 167 2.21 27.19 -41.49
N GLY A 168 3.26 27.74 -42.10
CA GLY A 168 3.38 29.19 -42.29
C GLY A 168 2.33 29.75 -43.22
N ARG A 169 2.08 31.06 -43.06
CA ARG A 169 1.85 32.02 -44.14
C ARG A 169 2.10 33.44 -43.61
N HIS A 170 3.22 33.96 -44.08
CA HIS A 170 3.58 35.34 -44.39
C HIS A 170 2.49 36.42 -44.20
N SER A 171 2.77 37.37 -43.30
CA SER A 171 2.40 38.79 -43.36
C SER A 171 3.28 39.47 -42.29
N GLY A 172 4.33 40.23 -42.60
CA GLY A 172 4.30 41.46 -43.37
C GLY A 172 4.21 42.64 -42.39
N GLY A 173 5.34 43.22 -41.98
CA GLY A 173 5.29 44.47 -41.20
C GLY A 173 6.52 44.74 -40.33
N ARG A 174 7.28 45.76 -40.70
CA ARG A 174 8.46 46.32 -40.04
C ARG A 174 8.14 46.88 -38.64
N GLY A 175 9.07 46.70 -37.69
CA GLY A 175 9.14 47.47 -36.45
C GLY A 175 10.57 47.44 -35.89
N PHE A 176 11.21 48.60 -35.81
CA PHE A 176 12.60 48.83 -35.40
C PHE A 176 12.62 49.54 -34.03
N THR A 177 13.81 49.60 -33.40
CA THR A 177 14.23 50.38 -32.20
C THR A 177 13.76 49.84 -30.83
N GLY A 178 14.56 49.79 -29.77
CA GLY A 178 15.95 50.18 -29.50
C GLY A 178 16.20 50.06 -27.98
N TRP A 179 17.39 49.59 -27.56
CA TRP A 179 17.81 49.61 -26.15
C TRP A 179 18.95 50.62 -25.99
N VAL A 180 18.77 51.56 -25.07
CA VAL A 180 19.80 52.51 -24.62
C VAL A 180 20.58 51.88 -23.47
N ARG A 181 21.86 52.25 -23.40
CA ARG A 181 22.92 51.77 -22.49
C ARG A 181 22.58 51.88 -21.00
#